data_AF-A0A2T5XTM6-F1
#
_entry.id   AF-A0A2T5XTM6-F1
#
_cell.length_a   1.000
_cell.length_b   1.000
_cell.length_c   1.000
_cell.angle_alpha   90.00
_cell.angle_beta   90.00
_cell.angle_gamma   90.00
#
_symmetry.space_group_name_H-M   'P 1'
#
loop_
_entity.id
_entity.type
_entity.pdbx_description
1 polymer ?
#
loop_
_entity_poly.entity_id
_entity_poly.type
_entity_poly.pdbx_seq_one_letter_code
_entity_poly.pdbx_strand_id
1 'polypeptide(L)'
;MKIKKALLVENNELVTPREYEEMFKKCNDRKEVRCSCGAKLSFVEAYIRRYSKGNSSTVSAFFRDSKTSVHKEDCPYNISNRIKEIVAESQCLPIEKGKFILSLKNPYSQKSTKTNNNIQPYDRYSKTISADNKYYNNYLKTVRDILRLRDDLESDADLSQFTLYFGEEQVKWEDFYFAFKQYGGILKVVHKEQPKRHPICIEGNIYHIGDDNEPSLFLYGEKIVDEGKEKTIAIKLVSKGFSLIKDYPNGCHVIVYGTVSLDEHQDAKYLDIIMWINDCRQIIKVE
;
A
#
# COMPACT_ATOMS: atom_id res chain seq x y z
N MET A 1 -6.63 -2.91 -14.27
CA MET A 1 -6.73 -3.66 -12.99
C MET A 1 -5.86 -4.88 -13.10
N LYS A 2 -5.07 -5.19 -12.06
CA LYS A 2 -4.34 -6.45 -11.91
C LYS A 2 -5.29 -7.48 -11.33
N ILE A 3 -5.77 -8.36 -12.18
CA ILE A 3 -6.71 -9.42 -11.83
C ILE A 3 -5.91 -10.67 -11.45
N LYS A 4 -6.15 -11.18 -10.24
CA LYS A 4 -5.34 -12.24 -9.62
C LYS A 4 -5.74 -13.65 -10.04
N LYS A 5 -6.96 -13.84 -10.53
CA LYS A 5 -7.47 -15.11 -11.07
C LYS A 5 -8.39 -14.87 -12.26
N ALA A 6 -8.28 -15.72 -13.26
CA ALA A 6 -9.14 -15.68 -14.44
C ALA A 6 -9.69 -17.08 -14.74
N LEU A 7 -10.87 -17.16 -15.34
CA LEU A 7 -11.41 -18.37 -15.95
C LEU A 7 -10.78 -18.58 -17.32
N LEU A 8 -10.18 -19.75 -17.52
CA LEU A 8 -9.76 -20.22 -18.83
C LEU A 8 -10.99 -20.74 -19.59
N VAL A 9 -11.28 -20.18 -20.78
CA VAL A 9 -12.56 -20.44 -21.47
C VAL A 9 -12.70 -21.88 -21.95
N GLU A 10 -11.59 -22.52 -22.35
CA GLU A 10 -11.60 -23.86 -22.95
C GLU A 10 -12.09 -24.96 -22.00
N ASN A 11 -11.72 -24.87 -20.72
CA ASN A 11 -12.00 -25.89 -19.72
C ASN A 11 -12.72 -25.35 -18.48
N ASN A 12 -13.01 -24.04 -18.44
CA ASN A 12 -13.69 -23.35 -17.36
C ASN A 12 -12.98 -23.44 -15.99
N GLU A 13 -11.65 -23.58 -16.00
CA GLU A 13 -10.83 -23.62 -14.80
C GLU A 13 -10.34 -22.23 -14.37
N LEU A 14 -10.26 -22.00 -13.06
CA LEU A 14 -9.63 -20.79 -12.52
C LEU A 14 -8.12 -20.95 -12.51
N VAL A 15 -7.43 -20.02 -13.16
CA VAL A 15 -5.97 -19.98 -13.25
C VAL A 15 -5.44 -18.66 -12.69
N THR A 16 -4.28 -18.73 -12.05
CA THR A 16 -3.47 -17.56 -11.67
C THR A 16 -2.61 -17.08 -12.85
N PRO A 17 -2.14 -15.82 -12.84
CA PRO A 17 -1.24 -15.33 -13.87
C PRO A 17 0.03 -16.17 -14.01
N ARG A 18 0.56 -16.71 -12.91
CA ARG A 18 1.76 -17.55 -12.92
C ARG A 18 1.50 -18.88 -13.61
N GLU A 19 0.43 -19.58 -13.24
CA GLU A 19 0.06 -20.86 -13.87
C GLU A 19 -0.20 -20.66 -15.36
N TYR A 20 -0.91 -19.59 -15.73
CA TYR A 20 -1.14 -19.25 -17.13
C TYR A 20 0.16 -18.93 -17.87
N GLU A 21 1.10 -18.19 -17.25
CA GLU A 21 2.42 -17.94 -17.84
C GLU A 21 3.20 -19.23 -18.10
N GLU A 22 3.19 -20.15 -17.15
CA GLU A 22 3.85 -21.45 -17.27
C GLU A 22 3.23 -22.30 -18.40
N MET A 23 1.90 -22.26 -18.56
CA MET A 23 1.20 -22.89 -19.68
C MET A 23 1.54 -22.23 -21.02
N PHE A 24 1.49 -20.89 -21.07
CA PHE A 24 1.79 -20.10 -22.26
C PHE A 24 3.21 -20.35 -22.75
N LYS A 25 4.20 -20.38 -21.85
CA LYS A 25 5.61 -20.67 -22.19
C LYS A 25 5.83 -22.10 -22.71
N LYS A 26 5.01 -23.07 -22.31
CA LYS A 26 5.10 -24.47 -22.77
C LYS A 26 4.48 -24.67 -24.15
N CYS A 27 3.30 -24.10 -24.39
CA CYS A 27 2.52 -24.36 -25.60
C CYS A 27 2.65 -23.26 -26.66
N ASN A 28 3.21 -22.10 -26.29
CA ASN A 28 3.27 -20.87 -27.11
C ASN A 28 1.90 -20.46 -27.68
N ASP A 29 0.83 -20.73 -26.94
CA ASP A 29 -0.55 -20.52 -27.37
C ASP A 29 -1.32 -19.66 -26.36
N ARG A 30 -1.90 -18.54 -26.84
CA ARG A 30 -2.63 -17.58 -26.00
C ARG A 30 -4.10 -17.96 -25.91
N LYS A 31 -4.38 -18.81 -24.93
CA LYS A 31 -5.74 -19.23 -24.59
C LYS A 31 -6.60 -18.07 -24.10
N GLU A 32 -7.89 -18.08 -24.43
CA GLU A 32 -8.82 -17.04 -23.98
C GLU A 32 -9.05 -17.13 -22.46
N VAL A 33 -8.94 -15.98 -21.79
CA VAL A 33 -9.20 -15.83 -20.35
C VAL A 33 -10.26 -14.77 -20.09
N ARG A 34 -11.11 -15.05 -19.11
CA ARG A 34 -12.22 -14.17 -18.69
C ARG A 34 -12.25 -13.99 -17.19
N CYS A 35 -12.83 -12.90 -16.75
CA CYS A 35 -13.25 -12.75 -15.37
C CYS A 35 -14.40 -13.72 -15.08
N SER A 36 -14.58 -14.13 -13.83
CA SER A 36 -15.74 -14.91 -13.38
C SER A 36 -17.08 -14.23 -13.69
N CYS A 37 -17.11 -12.91 -13.84
CA CYS A 37 -18.31 -12.18 -14.25
C CYS A 37 -18.59 -12.25 -15.79
N GLY A 38 -17.67 -12.82 -16.57
CA GLY A 38 -17.73 -12.95 -18.03
C GLY A 38 -16.92 -11.91 -18.81
N ALA A 39 -16.39 -10.88 -18.13
CA ALA A 39 -15.60 -9.80 -18.71
C ALA A 39 -14.31 -10.33 -19.37
N LYS A 40 -13.95 -9.81 -20.55
CA LYS A 40 -12.80 -10.31 -21.34
C LYS A 40 -11.49 -9.75 -20.80
N LEU A 41 -10.54 -10.64 -20.53
CA LEU A 41 -9.24 -10.27 -19.97
C LEU A 41 -8.12 -10.38 -21.02
N SER A 42 -7.01 -9.73 -20.74
CA SER A 42 -5.74 -9.87 -21.46
C SER A 42 -4.67 -10.32 -20.46
N PHE A 43 -3.79 -11.20 -20.91
CA PHE A 43 -2.63 -11.61 -20.12
C PHE A 43 -1.43 -10.72 -20.42
N VAL A 44 -0.72 -10.33 -19.36
CA VAL A 44 0.55 -9.60 -19.40
C VAL A 44 1.61 -10.49 -18.76
N GLU A 45 2.59 -10.90 -19.57
CA GLU A 45 3.77 -11.66 -19.11
C GLU A 45 4.59 -10.85 -18.12
N ALA A 46 5.32 -11.54 -17.24
CA ALA A 46 6.24 -10.90 -16.32
C ALA A 46 7.33 -10.15 -17.11
N TYR A 47 7.64 -8.92 -16.69
CA TYR A 47 8.63 -8.10 -17.36
C TYR A 47 9.45 -7.27 -16.37
N ILE A 48 10.64 -6.86 -16.80
CA ILE A 48 11.47 -5.94 -16.03
C ILE A 48 11.08 -4.52 -16.40
N ARG A 49 10.50 -3.80 -15.45
CA ARG A 49 10.23 -2.36 -15.57
C ARG A 49 11.49 -1.60 -15.21
N ARG A 50 12.02 -0.84 -16.17
CA ARG A 50 13.16 0.05 -15.95
C ARG A 50 12.67 1.44 -15.59
N TYR A 51 13.24 2.02 -14.56
CA TYR A 51 13.00 3.39 -14.12
C TYR A 51 14.19 4.29 -14.51
N SER A 52 13.98 5.59 -14.42
CA SER A 52 15.08 6.56 -14.53
C SER A 52 16.15 6.28 -13.46
N LYS A 53 17.42 6.55 -13.78
CA LYS A 53 18.60 6.30 -12.93
C LYS A 53 18.98 4.82 -12.70
N GLY A 54 18.60 3.91 -13.60
CA GLY A 54 19.13 2.54 -13.62
C GLY A 54 18.46 1.57 -12.65
N ASN A 55 17.49 2.02 -11.86
CA ASN A 55 16.66 1.15 -11.04
C ASN A 55 15.73 0.32 -11.93
N SER A 56 15.53 -0.94 -11.56
CA SER A 56 14.54 -1.80 -12.21
C SER A 56 13.76 -2.59 -11.18
N SER A 57 12.49 -2.83 -11.46
CA SER A 57 11.66 -3.75 -10.70
C SER A 57 11.11 -4.83 -11.60
N THR A 58 11.01 -6.04 -11.08
CA THR A 58 10.29 -7.12 -11.75
C THR A 58 8.80 -6.89 -11.54
N VAL A 59 8.06 -6.75 -12.62
CA VAL A 59 6.60 -6.78 -12.60
C VAL A 59 6.20 -8.22 -12.86
N SER A 60 5.59 -8.86 -11.86
CA SER A 60 5.03 -10.21 -11.99
C SER A 60 3.97 -10.24 -13.08
N ALA A 61 3.76 -11.40 -13.70
CA ALA A 61 2.68 -11.57 -14.66
C ALA A 61 1.32 -11.27 -14.02
N PHE A 62 0.40 -10.69 -14.79
CA PHE A 62 -0.96 -10.37 -14.31
C PHE A 62 -1.98 -10.44 -15.44
N PHE A 63 -3.24 -10.64 -15.08
CA PHE A 63 -4.35 -10.40 -15.99
C PHE A 63 -4.82 -8.95 -15.87
N ARG A 64 -5.28 -8.38 -16.97
CA ARG A 64 -5.91 -7.08 -17.00
C ARG A 64 -7.15 -7.04 -17.85
N ASP A 65 -7.93 -5.99 -17.68
CA ASP A 65 -9.05 -5.72 -18.56
C ASP A 65 -8.59 -5.56 -20.01
N SER A 66 -9.31 -6.19 -20.93
CA SER A 66 -9.22 -5.81 -22.34
C SER A 66 -9.80 -4.40 -22.51
N LYS A 67 -9.37 -3.68 -23.55
CA LYS A 67 -9.71 -2.25 -23.77
C LYS A 67 -11.21 -1.94 -23.77
N THR A 68 -12.06 -2.92 -24.07
CA THR A 68 -13.52 -2.81 -24.16
C THR A 68 -14.25 -3.63 -23.10
N SER A 69 -13.52 -4.12 -22.09
CA SER A 69 -14.09 -4.97 -21.06
C SER A 69 -14.93 -4.15 -20.10
N VAL A 70 -16.15 -4.60 -19.84
CA VAL A 70 -17.03 -4.04 -18.80
C VAL A 70 -17.36 -5.15 -17.82
N HIS A 71 -17.07 -4.90 -16.55
CA HIS A 71 -17.44 -5.81 -15.47
C HIS A 71 -18.89 -5.60 -15.08
N LYS A 72 -19.55 -6.67 -14.62
CA LYS A 72 -20.87 -6.57 -13.96
C LYS A 72 -20.78 -5.71 -12.70
N GLU A 73 -21.91 -5.21 -12.24
CA GLU A 73 -22.00 -4.30 -11.08
C GLU A 73 -21.46 -4.95 -9.80
N ASP A 74 -21.80 -6.21 -9.56
CA ASP A 74 -21.40 -7.05 -8.42
C ASP A 74 -19.99 -7.65 -8.55
N CYS A 75 -19.26 -7.32 -9.62
CA CYS A 75 -17.95 -7.90 -9.84
C CYS A 75 -16.89 -7.24 -8.93
N PRO A 76 -16.04 -8.02 -8.22
CA PRO A 76 -14.97 -7.49 -7.36
C PRO A 76 -13.85 -6.78 -8.13
N TYR A 77 -13.88 -6.78 -9.46
CA TYR A 77 -12.94 -6.04 -10.31
C TYR A 77 -13.57 -4.80 -10.95
N ASN A 78 -14.83 -4.48 -10.64
CA ASN A 78 -15.46 -3.23 -11.05
C ASN A 78 -14.96 -2.07 -10.19
N ILE A 79 -14.00 -1.30 -10.71
CA ILE A 79 -13.36 -0.18 -9.99
C ILE A 79 -14.39 0.84 -9.50
N SER A 80 -15.33 1.23 -10.37
CA SER A 80 -16.33 2.24 -10.02
C SER A 80 -17.23 1.77 -8.88
N ASN A 81 -17.64 0.49 -8.87
CA ASN A 81 -18.43 -0.04 -7.76
C ASN A 81 -17.62 -0.13 -6.46
N ARG A 82 -16.36 -0.60 -6.51
CA ARG A 82 -15.48 -0.62 -5.33
C ARG A 82 -15.28 0.76 -4.72
N ILE A 83 -15.09 1.79 -5.53
CA ILE A 83 -14.96 3.17 -5.03
C ILE A 83 -16.26 3.61 -4.34
N LYS A 84 -17.43 3.31 -4.93
CA LYS A 84 -18.73 3.59 -4.32
C LYS A 84 -18.89 2.88 -2.97
N GLU A 85 -18.52 1.61 -2.88
CA GLU A 85 -18.57 0.82 -1.63
C GLU A 85 -17.64 1.41 -0.56
N ILE A 86 -16.38 1.70 -0.89
CA ILE A 86 -15.42 2.32 0.04
C ILE A 86 -15.98 3.63 0.58
N VAL A 87 -16.57 4.46 -0.29
CA VAL A 87 -17.12 5.76 0.10
C VAL A 87 -18.38 5.59 0.95
N ALA A 88 -19.29 4.70 0.57
CA ALA A 88 -20.54 4.46 1.29
C ALA A 88 -20.31 3.94 2.71
N GLU A 89 -19.28 3.10 2.91
CA GLU A 89 -18.92 2.56 4.22
C GLU A 89 -18.04 3.50 5.06
N SER A 90 -17.45 4.53 4.44
CA SER A 90 -16.51 5.41 5.12
C SER A 90 -17.21 6.61 5.76
N GLN A 91 -16.91 6.82 7.03
CA GLN A 91 -17.27 8.03 7.78
C GLN A 91 -16.14 9.07 7.76
N CYS A 92 -15.04 8.77 7.07
CA CYS A 92 -13.79 9.54 7.10
C CYS A 92 -13.40 10.16 5.75
N LEU A 93 -14.29 10.10 4.74
CA LEU A 93 -14.06 10.61 3.37
C LEU A 93 -15.06 11.72 3.01
N PRO A 94 -14.92 12.93 3.57
CA PRO A 94 -15.75 14.06 3.13
C PRO A 94 -15.51 14.36 1.65
N ILE A 95 -16.54 14.87 0.97
CA ILE A 95 -16.49 15.28 -0.44
C ILE A 95 -16.25 16.78 -0.51
N GLU A 96 -15.24 17.19 -1.28
CA GLU A 96 -14.94 18.60 -1.55
C GLU A 96 -14.63 18.77 -3.04
N LYS A 97 -15.30 19.71 -3.71
CA LYS A 97 -15.12 20.00 -5.15
C LYS A 97 -15.20 18.74 -6.04
N GLY A 98 -16.10 17.81 -5.70
CA GLY A 98 -16.30 16.56 -6.43
C GLY A 98 -15.21 15.49 -6.21
N LYS A 99 -14.33 15.67 -5.23
CA LYS A 99 -13.29 14.70 -4.86
C LYS A 99 -13.46 14.22 -3.42
N PHE A 100 -13.08 12.96 -3.17
CA PHE A 100 -13.03 12.39 -1.83
C PHE A 100 -11.75 12.83 -1.13
N ILE A 101 -11.87 13.36 0.08
CA ILE A 101 -10.72 13.85 0.84
C ILE A 101 -10.29 12.77 1.83
N LEU A 102 -9.10 12.20 1.60
CA LEU A 102 -8.44 11.32 2.56
C LEU A 102 -7.50 12.17 3.43
N SER A 103 -7.96 12.50 4.63
CA SER A 103 -7.10 13.15 5.63
C SER A 103 -6.17 12.11 6.27
N LEU A 104 -4.89 12.19 5.95
CA LEU A 104 -3.81 11.38 6.53
C LEU A 104 -3.67 11.70 8.03
N LYS A 105 -3.60 10.67 8.85
CA LYS A 105 -3.50 10.77 10.31
C LYS A 105 -2.40 9.86 10.82
N ASN A 106 -1.53 10.37 11.68
CA ASN A 106 -0.63 9.53 12.47
C ASN A 106 -1.45 8.72 13.48
N PRO A 107 -1.54 7.38 13.34
CA PRO A 107 -2.26 6.54 14.30
C PRO A 107 -1.51 6.55 15.63
N TYR A 108 -2.22 6.64 16.74
CA TYR A 108 -1.63 6.64 18.08
C TYR A 108 -2.33 5.60 18.96
N SER A 109 -1.56 4.67 19.54
CA SER A 109 -2.09 3.58 20.36
C SER A 109 -2.46 4.02 21.79
N GLN A 110 -1.88 5.11 22.30
CA GLN A 110 -2.19 5.57 23.65
C GLN A 110 -3.56 6.25 23.68
N LYS A 111 -4.36 5.92 24.71
CA LYS A 111 -5.58 6.67 25.03
C LYS A 111 -5.23 8.12 25.25
N SER A 112 -5.96 9.01 24.61
CA SER A 112 -5.81 10.43 24.89
C SER A 112 -6.16 10.69 26.35
N THR A 113 -5.46 11.60 27.02
CA THR A 113 -5.81 12.02 28.39
C THR A 113 -7.12 12.81 28.46
N LYS A 114 -7.73 13.08 27.30
CA LYS A 114 -8.97 13.83 27.16
C LYS A 114 -10.12 12.85 26.93
N THR A 115 -11.07 12.82 27.86
CA THR A 115 -12.34 12.11 27.71
C THR A 115 -13.04 12.64 26.46
N ASN A 116 -12.99 11.89 25.37
CA ASN A 116 -13.55 12.31 24.09
C ASN A 116 -15.06 12.09 24.15
N ASN A 117 -15.79 13.11 24.60
CA ASN A 117 -17.25 13.08 24.63
C ASN A 117 -17.79 12.78 23.22
N ASN A 118 -18.65 11.76 23.14
CA ASN A 118 -18.99 10.96 21.96
C ASN A 118 -19.66 11.67 20.75
N ILE A 119 -19.66 13.01 20.67
CA ILE A 119 -20.55 13.75 19.77
C ILE A 119 -19.82 14.49 18.63
N GLN A 120 -18.49 14.71 18.70
CA GLN A 120 -17.83 15.50 17.66
C GLN A 120 -17.79 14.78 16.29
N PRO A 121 -17.97 15.53 15.18
CA PRO A 121 -17.81 15.03 13.82
C PRO A 121 -16.33 14.70 13.53
N TYR A 122 -16.09 13.91 12.48
CA TYR A 122 -14.73 13.59 12.04
C TYR A 122 -13.95 14.87 11.70
N ASP A 123 -12.93 15.18 12.49
CA ASP A 123 -12.07 16.34 12.24
C ASP A 123 -11.07 16.01 11.13
N ARG A 124 -11.28 16.62 9.95
CA ARG A 124 -10.39 16.47 8.80
C ARG A 124 -9.03 17.17 8.96
N TYR A 125 -8.87 18.13 9.87
CA TYR A 125 -7.64 18.91 10.01
C TYR A 125 -6.71 18.36 11.10
N SER A 126 -7.21 17.51 12.00
CA SER A 126 -6.35 16.79 12.93
C SER A 126 -5.22 16.04 12.19
N LYS A 127 -4.01 16.03 12.74
CA LYS A 127 -2.88 15.26 12.20
C LYS A 127 -2.74 13.89 12.83
N THR A 128 -3.52 13.59 13.86
CA THR A 128 -3.43 12.37 14.67
C THR A 128 -4.80 11.73 14.85
N ILE A 129 -4.82 10.41 15.02
CA ILE A 129 -6.04 9.69 15.40
C ILE A 129 -5.68 8.64 16.44
N SER A 130 -6.33 8.71 17.60
CA SER A 130 -6.07 7.84 18.74
C SER A 130 -7.02 6.64 18.76
N ALA A 131 -6.59 5.53 19.36
CA ALA A 131 -7.36 4.28 19.42
C ALA A 131 -8.72 4.41 20.16
N ASP A 132 -8.88 5.42 21.03
CA ASP A 132 -10.14 5.74 21.72
C ASP A 132 -11.11 6.59 20.88
N ASN A 133 -10.68 7.09 19.72
CA ASN A 133 -11.53 7.83 18.82
C ASN A 133 -12.52 6.88 18.12
N LYS A 134 -13.82 7.19 18.16
CA LYS A 134 -14.86 6.37 17.52
C LYS A 134 -14.64 6.12 16.02
N TYR A 135 -13.96 7.03 15.33
CA TYR A 135 -13.62 6.92 13.90
C TYR A 135 -12.34 6.12 13.63
N TYR A 136 -11.55 5.77 14.65
CA TYR A 136 -10.24 5.12 14.47
C TYR A 136 -10.32 3.83 13.64
N ASN A 137 -11.28 2.97 13.97
CA ASN A 137 -11.47 1.70 13.28
C ASN A 137 -11.92 1.89 11.82
N ASN A 138 -12.87 2.80 11.59
CA ASN A 138 -13.35 3.12 10.25
C ASN A 138 -12.23 3.76 9.42
N TYR A 139 -11.45 4.66 10.01
CA TYR A 139 -10.30 5.31 9.37
C TYR A 139 -9.27 4.30 8.86
N LEU A 140 -8.79 3.40 9.73
CA LEU A 140 -7.81 2.37 9.33
C LEU A 140 -8.38 1.38 8.32
N LYS A 141 -9.69 1.09 8.38
CA LYS A 141 -10.38 0.28 7.35
C LYS A 141 -10.37 1.01 6.01
N THR A 142 -10.81 2.27 5.97
CA THR A 142 -10.86 3.10 4.76
C THR A 142 -9.48 3.25 4.11
N VAL A 143 -8.43 3.55 4.91
CA VAL A 143 -7.06 3.61 4.40
C VAL A 143 -6.65 2.27 3.80
N ARG A 144 -6.92 1.15 4.48
CA ARG A 144 -6.61 -0.19 3.94
C ARG A 144 -7.32 -0.46 2.63
N ASP A 145 -8.61 -0.16 2.54
CA ASP A 145 -9.41 -0.46 1.36
C ASP A 145 -8.95 0.39 0.15
N ILE A 146 -8.58 1.65 0.36
CA ILE A 146 -7.97 2.50 -0.68
C ILE A 146 -6.59 1.98 -1.09
N LEU A 147 -5.75 1.55 -0.14
CA LEU A 147 -4.42 1.01 -0.45
C LEU A 147 -4.50 -0.33 -1.21
N ARG A 148 -5.47 -1.18 -0.88
CA ARG A 148 -5.79 -2.41 -1.64
C ARG A 148 -6.30 -2.08 -3.04
N LEU A 149 -7.17 -1.08 -3.16
CA LEU A 149 -7.60 -0.60 -4.47
C LEU A 149 -6.40 -0.13 -5.30
N ARG A 150 -5.48 0.66 -4.72
CA ARG A 150 -4.24 1.07 -5.43
C ARG A 150 -3.44 -0.15 -5.89
N ASP A 151 -3.25 -1.14 -5.03
CA ASP A 151 -2.44 -2.33 -5.34
C ASP A 151 -2.96 -3.06 -6.59
N ASP A 152 -4.29 -3.17 -6.68
CA ASP A 152 -4.99 -3.77 -7.80
C ASP A 152 -4.99 -2.88 -9.06
N LEU A 153 -4.57 -1.62 -9.01
CA LEU A 153 -4.53 -0.73 -10.16
C LEU A 153 -3.18 -0.79 -10.90
N GLU A 154 -3.23 -0.58 -12.22
CA GLU A 154 -2.02 -0.48 -13.07
C GLU A 154 -1.44 0.95 -13.07
N SER A 155 -2.30 1.94 -12.85
CA SER A 155 -1.95 3.36 -12.81
C SER A 155 -2.80 4.08 -11.76
N ASP A 156 -2.34 5.26 -11.33
CA ASP A 156 -3.02 6.05 -10.31
C ASP A 156 -4.17 6.92 -10.88
N ALA A 157 -4.59 6.69 -12.13
CA ALA A 157 -5.62 7.50 -12.80
C ALA A 157 -6.95 7.50 -12.02
N ASP A 158 -7.41 6.31 -11.60
CA ASP A 158 -8.64 6.16 -10.82
C ASP A 158 -8.50 6.68 -9.39
N LEU A 159 -7.28 6.72 -8.85
CA LEU A 159 -6.98 7.27 -7.53
C LEU A 159 -7.03 8.80 -7.49
N SER A 160 -7.07 9.47 -8.65
CA SER A 160 -7.21 10.93 -8.74
C SER A 160 -8.51 11.48 -8.15
N GLN A 161 -9.48 10.60 -7.91
CA GLN A 161 -10.73 10.86 -7.17
C GLN A 161 -10.48 11.09 -5.68
N PHE A 162 -9.39 10.54 -5.12
CA PHE A 162 -8.96 10.74 -3.74
C PHE A 162 -7.87 11.82 -3.68
N THR A 163 -8.12 12.88 -2.93
CA THR A 163 -7.13 13.92 -2.63
C THR A 163 -6.62 13.73 -1.21
N LEU A 164 -5.30 13.66 -1.05
CA LEU A 164 -4.67 13.42 0.24
C LEU A 164 -4.37 14.75 0.93
N TYR A 165 -4.68 14.84 2.22
CA TYR A 165 -4.35 16.00 3.05
C TYR A 165 -3.70 15.55 4.35
N PHE A 166 -2.72 16.29 4.85
CA PHE A 166 -2.18 16.14 6.19
C PHE A 166 -2.35 17.46 6.96
N GLY A 167 -3.41 17.52 7.76
CA GLY A 167 -3.93 18.79 8.24
C GLY A 167 -4.42 19.65 7.07
N GLU A 168 -3.81 20.81 6.88
CA GLU A 168 -4.14 21.73 5.77
C GLU A 168 -3.26 21.51 4.53
N GLU A 169 -2.15 20.79 4.65
CA GLU A 169 -1.21 20.54 3.55
C GLU A 169 -1.74 19.45 2.63
N GLN A 170 -1.89 19.73 1.34
CA GLN A 170 -2.19 18.71 0.35
C GLN A 170 -0.94 17.85 0.11
N VAL A 171 -1.08 16.53 0.20
CA VAL A 171 -0.02 15.57 -0.05
C VAL A 171 -0.24 14.93 -1.42
N LYS A 172 0.82 14.77 -2.21
CA LYS A 172 0.74 14.05 -3.48
C LYS A 172 0.85 12.55 -3.26
N TRP A 173 0.21 11.76 -4.11
CA TRP A 173 0.35 10.30 -4.10
C TRP A 173 1.82 9.84 -4.21
N GLU A 174 2.63 10.51 -5.03
CA GLU A 174 4.07 10.22 -5.19
C GLU A 174 4.93 10.47 -3.93
N ASP A 175 4.46 11.33 -3.03
CA ASP A 175 5.12 11.60 -1.75
C ASP A 175 4.48 10.77 -0.61
N PHE A 176 3.34 10.12 -0.85
CA PHE A 176 2.62 9.29 0.12
C PHE A 176 2.90 7.79 -0.06
N TYR A 177 2.86 7.27 -1.29
CA TYR A 177 2.96 5.85 -1.59
C TYR A 177 4.28 5.52 -2.28
N PHE A 178 5.12 4.73 -1.64
CA PHE A 178 6.41 4.28 -2.14
C PHE A 178 6.34 2.82 -2.56
N ALA A 179 6.42 2.58 -3.88
CA ALA A 179 6.41 1.24 -4.45
C ALA A 179 7.69 0.47 -4.09
N PHE A 180 7.66 -0.85 -4.27
CA PHE A 180 8.77 -1.74 -3.96
C PHE A 180 10.12 -1.25 -4.55
N LYS A 181 11.12 -1.09 -3.66
CA LYS A 181 12.48 -0.62 -3.96
C LYS A 181 12.57 0.77 -4.64
N GLN A 182 11.60 1.64 -4.35
CA GLN A 182 11.56 3.04 -4.79
C GLN A 182 11.31 3.96 -3.59
N TYR A 183 12.20 3.89 -2.62
CA TYR A 183 12.10 4.50 -1.31
C TYR A 183 12.87 5.82 -1.20
N GLY A 184 13.68 6.21 -2.19
CA GLY A 184 14.50 7.42 -2.15
C GLY A 184 13.69 8.71 -1.91
N GLY A 185 12.42 8.73 -2.33
CA GLY A 185 11.53 9.86 -2.05
C GLY A 185 11.16 10.02 -0.57
N ILE A 186 11.31 8.98 0.25
CA ILE A 186 11.02 9.02 1.69
C ILE A 186 11.88 10.06 2.41
N LEU A 187 13.10 10.32 1.91
CA LEU A 187 14.00 11.36 2.43
C LEU A 187 13.32 12.73 2.52
N LYS A 188 12.50 13.08 1.53
CA LYS A 188 11.74 14.33 1.53
C LYS A 188 10.76 14.43 2.70
N VAL A 189 10.33 13.30 3.26
CA VAL A 189 9.40 13.21 4.38
C VAL A 189 10.16 13.15 5.70
N VAL A 190 11.15 12.27 5.84
CA VAL A 190 11.88 12.11 7.11
C VAL A 190 12.69 13.33 7.51
N HIS A 191 13.17 14.13 6.55
CA HIS A 191 13.87 15.38 6.82
C HIS A 191 12.95 16.57 7.13
N LYS A 192 11.62 16.45 6.98
CA LYS A 192 10.70 17.48 7.48
C LYS A 192 10.77 17.57 9.01
N GLU A 193 10.38 18.70 9.58
CA GLU A 193 10.18 18.81 11.03
C GLU A 193 9.02 17.92 11.48
N GLN A 194 9.10 17.34 12.69
CA GLN A 194 8.09 16.42 13.25
C GLN A 194 6.61 16.82 13.03
N PRO A 195 6.15 18.07 13.28
CA PRO A 195 4.74 18.43 13.06
C PRO A 195 4.32 18.48 11.58
N LYS A 196 5.27 18.44 10.65
CA LYS A 196 5.06 18.45 9.19
C LYS A 196 5.27 17.06 8.56
N ARG A 197 5.73 16.06 9.32
CA ARG A 197 5.88 14.68 8.84
C ARG A 197 4.52 14.02 8.76
N HIS A 198 4.00 13.89 7.54
CA HIS A 198 2.83 13.08 7.29
C HIS A 198 3.20 11.58 7.31
N PRO A 199 2.26 10.69 7.62
CA PRO A 199 2.49 9.26 7.47
C PRO A 199 2.64 8.92 5.99
N ILE A 200 3.31 7.81 5.71
CA ILE A 200 3.55 7.30 4.37
C ILE A 200 3.11 5.85 4.27
N CYS A 201 3.05 5.37 3.04
CA CYS A 201 2.76 4.00 2.68
C CYS A 201 3.95 3.39 1.93
N ILE A 202 4.39 2.20 2.33
CA ILE A 202 5.51 1.50 1.70
C ILE A 202 5.09 0.10 1.29
N GLU A 203 5.31 -0.24 0.03
CA GLU A 203 5.16 -1.58 -0.53
C GLU A 203 6.51 -2.32 -0.45
N GLY A 204 6.56 -3.52 0.13
CA GLY A 204 7.80 -4.15 0.55
C GLY A 204 7.71 -5.66 0.75
N ASN A 205 8.85 -6.34 0.78
CA ASN A 205 8.95 -7.71 1.30
C ASN A 205 9.56 -7.65 2.69
N ILE A 206 8.97 -8.37 3.63
CA ILE A 206 9.46 -8.49 5.00
C ILE A 206 10.76 -9.28 5.01
N TYR A 207 11.78 -8.74 5.69
CA TYR A 207 12.99 -9.43 6.06
C TYR A 207 13.11 -9.53 7.57
N HIS A 208 13.37 -10.73 8.09
CA HIS A 208 13.65 -10.95 9.51
C HIS A 208 15.16 -10.82 9.75
N ILE A 209 15.55 -9.92 10.66
CA ILE A 209 16.96 -9.66 10.99
C ILE A 209 17.12 -9.58 12.52
N GLY A 210 18.12 -10.27 13.06
CA GLY A 210 18.41 -10.29 14.50
C GLY A 210 18.34 -11.70 15.07
N ASP A 211 18.11 -11.80 16.38
CA ASP A 211 17.97 -13.06 17.10
C ASP A 211 16.75 -13.85 16.57
N ASP A 212 16.91 -15.17 16.39
CA ASP A 212 15.85 -16.08 15.94
C ASP A 212 14.61 -16.04 16.86
N ASN A 213 14.77 -15.66 18.13
CA ASN A 213 13.68 -15.58 19.09
C ASN A 213 12.86 -14.29 18.99
N GLU A 214 13.49 -13.17 18.59
CA GLU A 214 12.83 -11.85 18.48
C GLU A 214 13.40 -11.03 17.30
N PRO A 215 13.23 -11.50 16.05
CA PRO A 215 13.77 -10.78 14.91
C PRO A 215 13.07 -9.44 14.72
N SER A 216 13.84 -8.43 14.32
CA SER A 216 13.31 -7.17 13.81
C SER A 216 12.86 -7.34 12.36
N LEU A 217 11.75 -6.69 12.00
CA LEU A 217 11.20 -6.73 10.65
C LEU A 217 11.71 -5.53 9.85
N PHE A 218 12.27 -5.80 8.68
CA PHE A 218 12.81 -4.79 7.78
C PHE A 218 12.18 -4.85 6.39
N LEU A 219 12.09 -3.69 5.74
CA LEU A 219 11.90 -3.55 4.30
C LEU A 219 13.17 -2.92 3.70
N TYR A 220 13.78 -3.58 2.73
CA TYR A 220 14.99 -3.07 2.07
C TYR A 220 14.66 -2.41 0.72
N GLY A 221 15.11 -1.16 0.58
CA GLY A 221 14.97 -0.36 -0.62
C GLY A 221 16.18 -0.42 -1.55
N GLU A 222 16.24 0.56 -2.44
CA GLU A 222 17.37 0.81 -3.31
C GLU A 222 18.58 1.40 -2.55
N LYS A 223 19.73 1.35 -3.23
CA LYS A 223 20.91 2.11 -2.82
C LYS A 223 20.78 3.56 -3.25
N ILE A 224 21.20 4.45 -2.37
CA ILE A 224 21.21 5.89 -2.59
C ILE A 224 22.56 6.46 -2.19
N VAL A 225 22.87 7.67 -2.68
CA VAL A 225 23.96 8.47 -2.15
C VAL A 225 23.36 9.42 -1.12
N ASP A 226 23.76 9.24 0.14
CA ASP A 226 23.37 10.06 1.27
C ASP A 226 24.65 10.61 1.91
N GLU A 227 24.74 11.93 2.03
CA GLU A 227 25.94 12.64 2.55
C GLU A 227 27.26 12.19 1.89
N GLY A 228 27.22 11.92 0.59
CA GLY A 228 28.39 11.50 -0.19
C GLY A 228 28.81 10.04 -0.01
N LYS A 229 28.02 9.23 0.72
CA LYS A 229 28.25 7.80 0.91
C LYS A 229 27.12 6.98 0.30
N GLU A 230 27.46 5.85 -0.31
CA GLU A 230 26.48 4.89 -0.80
C GLU A 230 25.88 4.12 0.39
N LYS A 231 24.55 4.23 0.57
CA LYS A 231 23.80 3.53 1.62
C LYS A 231 22.59 2.82 1.02
N THR A 232 22.21 1.68 1.59
CA THR A 232 20.94 1.01 1.27
C THR A 232 19.85 1.54 2.20
N ILE A 233 18.68 1.92 1.67
CA ILE A 233 17.55 2.29 2.54
C ILE A 233 17.03 1.05 3.27
N ALA A 234 16.97 1.12 4.60
CA ALA A 234 16.44 0.07 5.45
C ALA A 234 15.30 0.64 6.31
N ILE A 235 14.09 0.10 6.15
CA ILE A 235 12.92 0.51 6.94
C ILE A 235 12.66 -0.52 8.03
N LYS A 236 12.94 -0.18 9.28
CA LYS A 236 12.63 -1.01 10.45
C LYS A 236 11.18 -0.81 10.88
N LEU A 237 10.38 -1.87 10.92
CA LEU A 237 9.01 -1.83 11.43
C LEU A 237 9.04 -2.01 12.95
N VAL A 238 8.60 -0.98 13.69
CA VAL A 238 8.62 -0.99 15.15
C VAL A 238 7.19 -0.90 15.68
N SER A 239 6.79 -1.89 16.47
CA SER A 239 5.51 -1.88 17.17
C SER A 239 5.68 -1.82 18.69
N LYS A 240 4.85 -1.01 19.34
CA LYS A 240 4.71 -0.98 20.80
C LYS A 240 3.37 -1.62 21.16
N GLY A 241 3.42 -2.83 21.71
CA GLY A 241 2.24 -3.48 22.30
C GLY A 241 1.74 -4.74 21.58
N PHE A 242 2.37 -5.17 20.48
CA PHE A 242 2.16 -6.50 19.90
C PHE A 242 3.36 -6.96 19.08
N SER A 243 3.49 -8.28 18.92
CA SER A 243 4.52 -8.87 18.07
C SER A 243 4.06 -8.92 16.63
N LEU A 244 4.87 -8.39 15.71
CA LEU A 244 4.63 -8.47 14.26
C LEU A 244 5.14 -9.78 13.64
N ILE A 245 6.07 -10.46 14.30
CA ILE A 245 6.85 -11.56 13.72
C ILE A 245 5.97 -12.73 13.31
N LYS A 246 5.04 -13.14 14.19
CA LYS A 246 4.15 -14.29 13.94
C LYS A 246 3.24 -14.08 12.75
N ASP A 247 2.79 -12.85 12.56
CA ASP A 247 1.84 -12.53 11.51
C ASP A 247 2.54 -12.30 10.17
N TYR A 248 3.77 -11.80 10.14
CA TYR A 248 4.44 -11.42 8.90
C TYR A 248 5.75 -12.18 8.73
N PRO A 249 5.72 -13.39 8.11
CA PRO A 249 6.92 -14.20 7.92
C PRO A 249 7.92 -13.59 6.94
N ASN A 250 9.16 -14.05 6.99
CA ASN A 250 10.21 -13.65 6.05
C ASN A 250 9.77 -13.88 4.59
N GLY A 251 10.00 -12.89 3.73
CA GLY A 251 9.58 -12.87 2.34
C GLY A 251 8.12 -12.45 2.10
N CYS A 252 7.31 -12.24 3.14
CA CYS A 252 5.92 -11.81 3.00
C CYS A 252 5.83 -10.44 2.31
N HIS A 253 5.07 -10.36 1.21
CA HIS A 253 4.81 -9.11 0.52
C HIS A 253 3.74 -8.31 1.27
N VAL A 254 4.05 -7.05 1.58
CA VAL A 254 3.22 -6.20 2.42
C VAL A 254 3.12 -4.77 1.89
N ILE A 255 2.03 -4.11 2.24
CA ILE A 255 1.87 -2.67 2.15
C ILE A 255 1.72 -2.14 3.57
N VAL A 256 2.57 -1.19 3.98
CA VAL A 256 2.65 -0.69 5.35
C VAL A 256 2.39 0.81 5.40
N TYR A 257 1.39 1.23 6.18
CA TYR A 257 1.04 2.61 6.43
C TYR A 257 1.54 3.05 7.81
N GLY A 258 2.37 4.09 7.90
CA GLY A 258 2.87 4.56 9.19
C GLY A 258 3.68 5.85 9.13
N THR A 259 3.93 6.41 10.30
CA THR A 259 4.82 7.56 10.45
C THR A 259 6.27 7.09 10.44
N VAL A 260 7.13 7.84 9.77
CA VAL A 260 8.56 7.53 9.65
C VAL A 260 9.46 8.58 10.29
N SER A 261 10.61 8.11 10.77
CA SER A 261 11.71 8.94 11.27
C SER A 261 13.04 8.28 10.97
N LEU A 262 14.11 9.07 10.85
CA LEU A 262 15.46 8.50 10.88
C LEU A 262 15.69 7.80 12.21
N ASP A 263 16.35 6.64 12.18
CA ASP A 263 16.86 6.01 13.40
C ASP A 263 17.97 6.90 13.99
N GLU A 264 18.03 6.98 15.32
CA GLU A 264 19.11 7.67 16.02
C GLU A 264 20.45 6.93 15.84
N HIS A 265 20.39 5.62 15.61
CA HIS A 265 21.54 4.78 15.36
C HIS A 265 21.58 4.41 13.88
N GLN A 266 22.49 5.05 13.15
CA GLN A 266 22.70 4.78 11.72
C GLN A 266 23.85 3.80 11.52
N ASP A 267 23.63 2.75 10.74
CA ASP A 267 24.71 1.89 10.25
C ASP A 267 25.53 2.61 9.16
N ALA A 268 26.80 2.22 8.99
CA ALA A 268 27.66 2.81 7.96
C ALA A 268 27.21 2.47 6.52
N LYS A 269 26.54 1.33 6.33
CA LYS A 269 26.08 0.78 5.04
C LYS A 269 24.59 1.01 4.78
N TYR A 270 23.82 1.34 5.81
CA TYR A 270 22.37 1.51 5.71
C TYR A 270 21.96 2.93 6.08
N LEU A 271 20.89 3.39 5.45
CA LEU A 271 20.12 4.52 5.93
C LEU A 271 18.91 3.96 6.68
N ASP A 272 19.03 3.92 8.00
CA ASP A 272 18.05 3.29 8.87
C ASP A 272 16.90 4.26 9.15
N ILE A 273 15.69 3.84 8.78
CA ILE A 273 14.45 4.58 8.97
C ILE A 273 13.53 3.71 9.81
N ILE A 274 12.98 4.28 10.88
CA ILE A 274 11.98 3.63 11.70
C ILE A 274 10.60 3.97 11.16
N MET A 275 9.76 2.96 10.98
CA MET A 275 8.32 3.11 10.77
C MET A 275 7.55 2.60 11.98
N TRP A 276 6.70 3.46 12.55
CA TRP A 276 5.92 3.15 13.75
C TRP A 276 4.58 2.47 13.41
N ILE A 277 4.38 1.30 13.99
CA ILE A 277 3.20 0.45 13.83
C ILE A 277 2.47 0.33 15.17
N ASN A 278 1.38 1.08 15.30
CA ASN A 278 0.54 1.16 16.48
C ASN A 278 -0.69 0.23 16.42
N ASP A 279 -1.00 -0.32 15.24
CA ASP A 279 -2.10 -1.27 15.03
C ASP A 279 -1.78 -2.22 13.88
N CYS A 280 -2.10 -3.51 14.01
CA CYS A 280 -1.82 -4.51 12.96
C CYS A 280 -2.49 -4.17 11.63
N ARG A 281 -3.59 -3.40 11.68
CA ARG A 281 -4.31 -2.84 10.54
C ARG A 281 -3.50 -1.88 9.68
N GLN A 282 -2.37 -1.38 10.17
CA GLN A 282 -1.43 -0.59 9.39
C GLN A 282 -0.63 -1.42 8.39
N ILE A 283 -0.59 -2.75 8.53
CA ILE A 283 0.11 -3.65 7.61
C ILE A 283 -0.92 -4.49 6.85
N ILE A 284 -0.82 -4.48 5.53
CA ILE A 284 -1.67 -5.22 4.61
C ILE A 284 -0.80 -6.31 3.99
N LYS A 285 -1.17 -7.58 4.17
CA LYS A 285 -0.58 -8.67 3.39
C LYS A 285 -1.13 -8.61 1.97
N VAL A 286 -0.23 -8.67 1.00
CA VAL A 286 -0.57 -8.79 -0.41
C VAL A 286 -0.45 -10.26 -0.79
N GLU A 287 -1.58 -10.86 -1.12
CA GLU A 287 -1.67 -12.25 -1.64
C GLU A 287 -1.49 -12.32 -3.15
#